data_AF-A0A445CUP8-F1
#
_entry.id   AF-A0A445CUP8-F1
#
_cell.length_a   1.000
_cell.length_b   1.000
_cell.length_c   1.000
_cell.angle_alpha   90.00
_cell.angle_beta   90.00
_cell.angle_gamma   90.00
#
_symmetry.space_group_name_H-M   'P 1'
#
loop_
_entity.id
_entity.type
_entity.pdbx_description
1 polymer ?
#
loop_
_entity_poly.entity_id
_entity_poly.type
_entity_poly.pdbx_seq_one_letter_code
_entity_poly.pdbx_strand_id
1 'polypeptide(L)'
;MSSGECTITLQDTAYHLGLPIDGQYVSGCLTDFPRFIEGGRPPWVWFEELLEVLPPTNCIDKFTVKCTWFEETFSGLPQGADDETVRRYASAYIMMLLSTQLFGDKSGTRLHIRWLPYVARLEDMGQYSWGSAVLSWLYRCMCRVTNKNVVKLAGPLQLLQSWIFWRFPRFRSDGYDVFHWPMVSR
;
A
#
# COMPACT_ATOMS: atom_id res chain seq x y z
N MET A 1 -9.89 -20.16 28.12
CA MET A 1 -9.66 -19.45 26.84
C MET A 1 -10.99 -18.87 26.41
N SER A 2 -11.12 -17.54 26.32
CA SER A 2 -12.33 -16.95 25.76
C SER A 2 -12.40 -17.27 24.27
N SER A 3 -13.34 -18.11 23.87
CA SER A 3 -13.66 -18.41 22.47
C SER A 3 -14.38 -17.21 21.83
N GLY A 4 -13.71 -16.06 21.79
CA GLY A 4 -14.14 -14.92 20.98
C GLY A 4 -13.65 -15.12 19.54
N GLU A 5 -14.36 -14.54 18.57
CA GLU A 5 -13.97 -14.52 17.17
C GLU A 5 -12.48 -14.16 17.02
N CYS A 6 -11.74 -14.98 16.28
CA CYS A 6 -10.30 -14.84 16.04
C CYS A 6 -10.09 -14.22 14.65
N THR A 7 -10.71 -13.06 14.43
CA THR A 7 -10.84 -12.44 13.12
C THR A 7 -10.49 -10.95 13.23
N ILE A 8 -9.69 -10.44 12.28
CA ILE A 8 -9.25 -9.04 12.26
C ILE A 8 -10.42 -8.17 11.80
N THR A 9 -10.79 -7.18 12.59
CA THR A 9 -11.92 -6.29 12.29
C THR A 9 -11.46 -5.02 11.56
N LEU A 10 -12.41 -4.23 11.08
CA LEU A 10 -12.10 -2.90 10.55
C LEU A 10 -11.54 -1.99 11.64
N GLN A 11 -12.08 -2.06 12.86
CA GLN A 11 -11.60 -1.32 14.01
C GLN A 11 -10.14 -1.67 14.34
N ASP A 12 -9.77 -2.96 14.26
CA ASP A 12 -8.38 -3.39 14.40
C ASP A 12 -7.49 -2.76 13.31
N THR A 13 -7.99 -2.69 12.08
CA THR A 13 -7.23 -2.09 10.97
C THR A 13 -6.99 -0.59 11.19
N ALA A 14 -8.02 0.15 11.63
CA ALA A 14 -7.89 1.55 12.00
C ALA A 14 -6.90 1.73 13.17
N TYR A 15 -7.00 0.88 14.20
CA TYR A 15 -6.16 0.94 15.39
C TYR A 15 -4.68 0.63 15.08
N HIS A 16 -4.41 -0.43 14.30
CA HIS A 16 -3.05 -0.89 14.05
C HIS A 16 -2.32 -0.12 12.94
N LEU A 17 -3.03 0.42 11.95
CA LEU A 17 -2.42 1.11 10.80
C LEU A 17 -2.75 2.60 10.73
N GLY A 18 -3.68 3.12 11.54
CA GLY A 18 -4.13 4.51 11.45
C GLY A 18 -4.86 4.85 10.15
N LEU A 19 -5.31 3.84 9.39
CA LEU A 19 -5.97 4.04 8.10
C LEU A 19 -7.48 4.31 8.26
N PRO A 20 -8.07 5.20 7.44
CA PRO A 20 -9.51 5.43 7.44
C PRO A 20 -10.28 4.17 7.05
N ILE A 21 -11.35 3.87 7.79
CA ILE A 21 -12.24 2.72 7.55
C ILE A 21 -13.60 3.12 6.98
N ASP A 22 -13.90 4.42 7.03
CA ASP A 22 -15.08 5.01 6.39
C ASP A 22 -14.68 5.71 5.08
N GLY A 23 -15.66 6.01 4.24
CA GLY A 23 -15.47 6.73 2.99
C GLY A 23 -15.67 5.88 1.74
N GLN A 24 -15.16 6.39 0.61
CA GLN A 24 -15.32 5.76 -0.69
C GLN A 24 -14.53 4.45 -0.77
N TYR A 25 -15.08 3.47 -1.48
CA TYR A 25 -14.37 2.23 -1.73
C TYR A 25 -13.19 2.46 -2.67
N VAL A 26 -12.05 1.83 -2.36
CA VAL A 26 -10.89 1.80 -3.27
C VAL A 26 -11.21 0.87 -4.44
N SER A 27 -11.69 1.45 -5.55
CA SER A 27 -12.15 0.75 -6.75
C SER A 27 -11.05 0.48 -7.78
N GLY A 28 -11.35 -0.31 -8.82
CA GLY A 28 -10.50 -0.40 -10.01
C GLY A 28 -9.19 -1.19 -9.85
N CYS A 29 -8.90 -1.71 -8.66
CA CYS A 29 -7.57 -2.20 -8.27
C CYS A 29 -7.07 -3.46 -9.01
N LEU A 30 -7.82 -4.13 -9.89
CA LEU A 30 -7.36 -5.41 -10.45
C LEU A 30 -7.50 -5.61 -11.96
N THR A 31 -8.51 -5.04 -12.60
CA THR A 31 -8.82 -5.38 -14.01
C THR A 31 -9.07 -4.17 -14.91
N ASP A 32 -9.66 -3.09 -14.39
CA ASP A 32 -10.08 -1.94 -15.21
C ASP A 32 -9.53 -0.60 -14.73
N PHE A 33 -8.43 -0.58 -13.95
CA PHE A 33 -7.80 0.69 -13.53
C PHE A 33 -7.54 1.68 -14.68
N PRO A 34 -7.24 1.28 -15.94
CA PRO A 34 -7.07 2.23 -17.03
C PRO A 34 -8.33 3.08 -17.30
N ARG A 35 -9.53 2.61 -16.94
CA ARG A 35 -10.78 3.39 -17.07
C ARG A 35 -10.90 4.52 -16.06
N PHE A 36 -10.14 4.46 -14.98
CA PHE A 36 -10.09 5.48 -13.93
C PHE A 36 -8.97 6.51 -14.17
N ILE A 37 -8.30 6.42 -15.33
CA ILE A 37 -7.33 7.40 -15.74
C ILE A 37 -8.05 8.62 -16.30
N GLU A 38 -7.75 9.78 -15.72
CA GLU A 38 -8.36 11.04 -16.11
C GLU A 38 -8.12 11.31 -17.60
N GLY A 39 -9.20 11.63 -18.32
CA GLY A 39 -9.13 11.93 -19.76
C GLY A 39 -8.84 10.72 -20.66
N GLY A 40 -8.87 9.48 -20.16
CA GLY A 40 -8.63 8.28 -20.97
C GLY A 40 -7.18 8.14 -21.45
N ARG A 41 -6.25 8.83 -20.79
CA ARG A 41 -4.82 8.82 -21.14
C ARG A 41 -4.23 7.41 -21.02
N PRO A 42 -3.23 7.05 -21.84
CA PRO A 42 -2.49 5.82 -21.64
C PRO A 42 -1.80 5.80 -20.25
N PRO A 43 -1.81 4.67 -19.51
CA PRO A 43 -1.25 4.62 -18.15
C PRO A 43 0.19 5.09 -18.00
N TRP A 44 1.04 4.82 -18.98
CA TRP A 44 2.45 5.22 -18.95
C TRP A 44 2.67 6.69 -19.34
N VAL A 45 1.76 7.27 -20.13
CA VAL A 45 1.78 8.72 -20.39
C VAL A 45 1.42 9.46 -19.11
N TRP A 46 0.37 9.02 -18.40
CA TRP A 46 0.02 9.63 -17.13
C TRP A 46 1.07 9.43 -16.04
N PHE A 47 1.74 8.27 -16.04
CA PHE A 47 2.91 8.04 -15.17
C PHE A 47 3.99 9.10 -15.40
N GLU A 48 4.35 9.35 -16.65
CA GLU A 48 5.36 10.35 -17.01
C GLU A 48 4.91 11.77 -16.68
N GLU A 49 3.65 12.13 -16.91
CA GLU A 49 3.11 13.44 -16.54
C GLU A 49 3.12 13.67 -15.02
N LEU A 50 2.75 12.66 -14.23
CA LEU A 50 2.66 12.79 -12.77
C LEU A 50 4.06 12.78 -12.11
N LEU A 51 4.95 11.92 -12.61
CA LEU A 51 6.24 11.65 -11.97
C LEU A 51 7.43 12.27 -12.72
N GLU A 52 7.20 12.94 -13.85
CA GLU A 52 8.20 13.58 -14.72
C GLU A 52 9.37 12.67 -15.14
N VAL A 53 9.14 11.36 -15.10
CA VAL A 53 10.14 10.36 -15.46
C VAL A 53 9.44 9.13 -16.01
N LEU A 54 10.05 8.51 -17.02
CA LEU A 54 9.60 7.25 -17.57
C LEU A 54 10.62 6.14 -17.27
N PRO A 55 10.19 4.97 -16.78
CA PRO A 55 11.11 3.87 -16.57
C PRO A 55 11.65 3.34 -17.90
N PRO A 56 12.90 2.87 -17.94
CA PRO A 56 13.43 2.14 -19.09
C PRO A 56 12.55 0.92 -19.42
N THR A 57 12.49 0.54 -20.70
CA THR A 57 11.62 -0.56 -21.17
C THR A 57 11.91 -1.89 -20.48
N ASN A 58 13.16 -2.16 -20.09
CA ASN A 58 13.56 -3.36 -19.35
C ASN A 58 13.12 -3.36 -17.85
N CYS A 59 12.63 -2.22 -17.36
CA CYS A 59 12.06 -2.06 -16.03
C CYS A 59 10.54 -2.20 -16.05
N ILE A 60 9.91 -2.08 -17.22
CA ILE A 60 8.46 -2.18 -17.43
C ILE A 60 8.05 -3.61 -17.77
N ASP A 61 6.95 -4.05 -17.18
CA ASP A 61 6.22 -5.27 -17.57
C ASP A 61 4.73 -4.98 -17.43
N LYS A 62 4.04 -4.86 -18.57
CA LYS A 62 2.62 -4.46 -18.67
C LYS A 62 2.32 -3.17 -17.91
N PHE A 63 1.76 -3.28 -16.70
CA PHE A 63 1.37 -2.17 -15.82
C PHE A 63 2.19 -2.15 -14.52
N THR A 64 3.38 -2.74 -14.55
CA THR A 64 4.27 -2.82 -13.41
C THR A 64 5.65 -2.31 -13.74
N VAL A 65 6.33 -1.73 -12.76
CA VAL A 65 7.70 -1.23 -12.83
C VAL A 65 8.55 -1.91 -11.76
N LYS A 66 9.85 -2.17 -12.04
CA LYS A 66 10.77 -2.74 -11.05
C LYS A 66 10.89 -1.84 -9.82
N CYS A 67 10.77 -2.41 -8.62
CA CYS A 67 10.95 -1.67 -7.36
C CYS A 67 12.35 -1.06 -7.28
N THR A 68 13.40 -1.78 -7.70
CA THR A 68 14.79 -1.29 -7.63
C THR A 68 14.98 0.02 -8.39
N TRP A 69 14.47 0.09 -9.63
CA TRP A 69 14.54 1.32 -10.42
C TRP A 69 13.72 2.45 -9.78
N PHE A 70 12.53 2.13 -9.25
CA PHE A 70 11.65 3.11 -8.66
C PHE A 70 12.26 3.69 -7.37
N GLU A 71 12.82 2.84 -6.51
CA GLU A 71 13.56 3.21 -5.30
C GLU A 71 14.76 4.08 -5.65
N GLU A 72 15.60 3.66 -6.60
CA GLU A 72 16.77 4.45 -7.04
C GLU A 72 16.34 5.84 -7.52
N THR A 73 15.28 5.94 -8.32
CA THR A 73 14.78 7.19 -8.92
C THR A 73 14.22 8.17 -7.88
N PHE A 74 13.54 7.67 -6.84
CA PHE A 74 12.87 8.50 -5.83
C PHE A 74 13.52 8.43 -4.43
N SER A 75 14.75 7.92 -4.33
CA SER A 75 15.44 7.70 -3.04
C SER A 75 15.83 8.98 -2.30
N GLY A 76 16.01 10.10 -2.99
CA GLY A 76 16.48 11.34 -2.40
C GLY A 76 15.75 12.56 -2.95
N LEU A 77 14.98 13.23 -2.10
CA LEU A 77 14.38 14.52 -2.44
C LEU A 77 15.50 15.57 -2.63
N PRO A 78 15.51 16.32 -3.74
CA PRO A 78 16.50 17.38 -3.95
C PRO A 78 16.47 18.45 -2.84
N GLN A 79 17.64 18.99 -2.48
CA GLN A 79 17.70 20.13 -1.56
C GLN A 79 17.06 21.37 -2.19
N GLY A 80 16.20 22.05 -1.44
CA GLY A 80 15.47 23.22 -1.95
C GLY A 80 14.37 22.90 -2.95
N ALA A 81 13.86 21.65 -2.95
CA ALA A 81 12.71 21.24 -3.75
C ALA A 81 11.51 22.16 -3.50
N ASP A 82 10.85 22.57 -4.57
CA ASP A 82 9.58 23.28 -4.51
C ASP A 82 8.42 22.34 -4.14
N ASP A 83 7.25 22.92 -3.86
CA ASP A 83 6.06 22.17 -3.44
C ASP A 83 5.62 21.12 -4.46
N GLU A 84 5.84 21.38 -5.75
CA GLU A 84 5.49 20.46 -6.84
C GLU A 84 6.40 19.22 -6.83
N THR A 85 7.71 19.43 -6.70
CA THR A 85 8.69 18.35 -6.54
C THR A 85 8.41 17.56 -5.27
N VAL A 86 8.09 18.22 -4.16
CA VAL A 86 7.72 17.53 -2.90
C VAL A 86 6.49 16.66 -3.09
N ARG A 87 5.42 17.18 -3.71
CA ARG A 87 4.20 16.39 -3.99
C ARG A 87 4.52 15.18 -4.84
N ARG A 88 5.33 15.33 -5.88
CA ARG A 88 5.75 14.22 -6.76
C ARG A 88 6.46 13.10 -6.01
N TYR A 89 7.44 13.46 -5.18
CA TYR A 89 8.17 12.47 -4.38
C TYR A 89 7.28 11.83 -3.31
N ALA A 90 6.35 12.58 -2.73
CA ALA A 90 5.34 12.03 -1.82
C ALA A 90 4.41 11.03 -2.55
N SER A 91 3.93 11.37 -3.76
CA SER A 91 3.14 10.47 -4.60
C SER A 91 3.90 9.19 -4.92
N ALA A 92 5.17 9.29 -5.33
CA ALA A 92 6.02 8.12 -5.59
C ALA A 92 6.19 7.25 -4.33
N TYR A 93 6.52 7.86 -3.19
CA TYR A 93 6.68 7.15 -1.92
C TYR A 93 5.40 6.43 -1.49
N ILE A 94 4.24 7.09 -1.61
CA ILE A 94 2.94 6.50 -1.30
C ILE A 94 2.62 5.34 -2.25
N MET A 95 2.88 5.47 -3.57
CA MET A 95 2.73 4.37 -4.51
C MET A 95 3.58 3.15 -4.11
N MET A 96 4.78 3.40 -3.60
CA MET A 96 5.69 2.37 -3.10
C MET A 96 5.12 1.68 -1.88
N LEU A 97 4.68 2.42 -0.85
CA LEU A 97 4.02 1.88 0.33
C LEU A 97 2.78 1.04 -0.01
N LEU A 98 1.93 1.56 -0.90
CA LEU A 98 0.74 0.84 -1.36
C LEU A 98 1.14 -0.48 -2.03
N SER A 99 2.17 -0.46 -2.89
CA SER A 99 2.54 -1.63 -3.69
C SER A 99 3.36 -2.67 -2.96
N THR A 100 4.13 -2.29 -1.94
CA THR A 100 5.06 -3.22 -1.27
C THR A 100 4.57 -3.62 0.11
N GLN A 101 4.01 -2.68 0.89
CA GLN A 101 3.63 -2.92 2.28
C GLN A 101 2.15 -3.32 2.41
N LEU A 102 1.25 -2.59 1.76
CA LEU A 102 -0.19 -2.76 1.97
C LEU A 102 -0.82 -3.78 1.01
N PHE A 103 -0.44 -3.74 -0.25
CA PHE A 103 -1.01 -4.56 -1.32
C PHE A 103 0.03 -5.41 -2.06
N GLY A 104 1.17 -5.65 -1.41
CA GLY A 104 2.27 -6.46 -1.94
C GLY A 104 1.84 -7.83 -2.43
N ASP A 105 2.42 -8.25 -3.56
CA ASP A 105 2.32 -9.60 -4.08
C ASP A 105 3.52 -10.47 -3.63
N LYS A 106 3.55 -11.73 -4.07
CA LYS A 106 4.61 -12.67 -3.65
C LYS A 106 6.00 -12.32 -4.17
N SER A 107 6.09 -11.55 -5.25
CA SER A 107 7.37 -11.24 -5.88
C SER A 107 8.10 -10.15 -5.10
N GLY A 108 7.36 -9.17 -4.56
CA GLY A 108 7.92 -8.00 -3.87
C GLY A 108 8.86 -7.14 -4.72
N THR A 109 9.04 -7.47 -6.00
CA THR A 109 10.07 -6.88 -6.86
C THR A 109 9.50 -5.89 -7.87
N ARG A 110 8.17 -5.77 -7.92
CA ARG A 110 7.48 -4.92 -8.89
C ARG A 110 6.36 -4.12 -8.23
N LEU A 111 6.30 -2.85 -8.60
CA LEU A 111 5.29 -1.89 -8.23
C LEU A 111 4.24 -1.82 -9.34
N HIS A 112 2.95 -1.75 -8.99
CA HIS A 112 1.89 -1.63 -10.00
C HIS A 112 1.44 -0.18 -10.15
N ILE A 113 1.35 0.34 -11.36
CA ILE A 113 0.96 1.74 -11.62
C ILE A 113 -0.55 2.00 -11.44
N ARG A 114 -1.29 1.07 -10.85
CA ARG A 114 -2.74 1.21 -10.61
C ARG A 114 -3.06 2.29 -9.58
N TRP A 115 -2.05 2.71 -8.82
CA TRP A 115 -2.18 3.69 -7.75
C TRP A 115 -2.15 5.13 -8.27
N LEU A 116 -1.79 5.35 -9.55
CA LEU A 116 -1.73 6.67 -10.18
C LEU A 116 -3.00 7.52 -9.94
N PRO A 117 -4.25 7.01 -10.11
CA PRO A 117 -5.43 7.82 -9.84
C PRO A 117 -5.53 8.32 -8.40
N TYR A 118 -5.01 7.56 -7.44
CA TYR A 118 -5.08 7.90 -6.02
C TYR A 118 -3.98 8.88 -5.63
N VAL A 119 -2.77 8.71 -6.18
CA VAL A 119 -1.62 9.54 -5.82
C VAL A 119 -1.50 10.81 -6.68
N ALA A 120 -2.30 10.94 -7.74
CA ALA A 120 -2.41 12.16 -8.52
C ALA A 120 -3.06 13.30 -7.73
N ARG A 121 -3.94 12.97 -6.77
CA ARG A 121 -4.66 13.93 -5.93
C ARG A 121 -4.55 13.52 -4.47
N LEU A 122 -3.40 13.81 -3.87
CA LEU A 122 -3.08 13.42 -2.49
C LEU A 122 -4.10 13.98 -1.49
N GLU A 123 -4.73 15.12 -1.78
CA GLU A 123 -5.74 15.73 -0.92
C GLU A 123 -7.01 14.86 -0.80
N ASP A 124 -7.32 14.09 -1.85
CA ASP A 124 -8.51 13.24 -1.89
C ASP A 124 -8.24 11.86 -1.27
N MET A 125 -6.98 11.48 -1.04
CA MET A 125 -6.64 10.16 -0.50
C MET A 125 -7.32 9.85 0.84
N GLY A 126 -7.53 10.86 1.69
CA GLY A 126 -8.21 10.70 2.99
C GLY A 126 -9.70 10.36 2.89
N GLN A 127 -10.31 10.50 1.71
CA GLN A 127 -11.74 10.24 1.48
C GLN A 127 -12.04 8.75 1.21
N TYR A 128 -11.01 7.93 1.03
CA TYR A 128 -11.15 6.51 0.73
C TYR A 128 -10.99 5.64 1.98
N SER A 129 -11.76 4.56 2.05
CA SER A 129 -11.63 3.53 3.08
C SER A 129 -10.43 2.60 2.80
N TRP A 130 -9.22 3.12 3.02
CA TRP A 130 -7.98 2.37 2.88
C TRP A 130 -7.92 1.17 3.83
N GLY A 131 -8.46 1.30 5.05
CA GLY A 131 -8.53 0.23 6.03
C GLY A 131 -9.37 -0.95 5.52
N SER A 132 -10.56 -0.69 4.94
CA SER A 132 -11.35 -1.76 4.34
C SER A 132 -10.65 -2.40 3.14
N ALA A 133 -9.96 -1.62 2.32
CA ALA A 133 -9.21 -2.15 1.18
C ALA A 133 -8.06 -3.09 1.63
N VAL A 134 -7.28 -2.66 2.63
CA VAL A 134 -6.18 -3.43 3.22
C VAL A 134 -6.71 -4.73 3.86
N LEU A 135 -7.78 -4.63 4.65
CA LEU A 135 -8.38 -5.81 5.30
C LEU A 135 -8.92 -6.80 4.27
N SER A 136 -9.60 -6.32 3.22
CA SER A 136 -10.08 -7.15 2.13
C SER A 136 -8.94 -7.85 1.39
N TRP A 137 -7.82 -7.15 1.16
CA TRP A 137 -6.63 -7.73 0.56
C TRP A 137 -6.00 -8.80 1.46
N LEU A 138 -5.92 -8.54 2.77
CA LEU A 138 -5.43 -9.51 3.76
C LEU A 138 -6.24 -10.80 3.72
N TYR A 139 -7.58 -10.69 3.76
CA TYR A 139 -8.45 -11.86 3.67
C TYR A 139 -8.24 -12.63 2.37
N ARG A 140 -8.13 -11.93 1.23
CA ARG A 140 -7.83 -12.57 -0.04
C ARG A 140 -6.50 -13.33 -0.01
N CYS A 141 -5.46 -12.75 0.59
CA CYS A 141 -4.17 -13.39 0.73
C CYS A 141 -4.22 -14.62 1.64
N MET A 142 -4.92 -14.55 2.77
CA MET A 142 -5.12 -15.70 3.68
C MET A 142 -5.91 -16.81 2.99
N CYS A 143 -6.98 -16.49 2.26
CA CYS A 143 -7.74 -17.47 1.47
C CYS A 143 -6.88 -18.14 0.40
N ARG A 144 -5.88 -17.46 -0.18
CA ARG A 144 -4.97 -18.07 -1.15
C ARG A 144 -3.98 -19.04 -0.51
N VAL A 145 -3.59 -18.82 0.74
CA VAL A 145 -2.64 -19.68 1.46
C VAL A 145 -3.27 -21.00 1.89
N THR A 146 -4.60 -21.12 1.92
CA THR A 146 -5.26 -22.42 2.14
C THR A 146 -5.04 -23.41 0.99
N ASN A 147 -4.56 -22.94 -0.16
CA ASN A 147 -4.11 -23.79 -1.25
C ASN A 147 -2.72 -24.36 -0.95
N LYS A 148 -2.61 -25.71 -0.92
CA LYS A 148 -1.38 -26.46 -0.61
C LYS A 148 -0.15 -26.09 -1.46
N ASN A 149 -0.36 -25.48 -2.62
CA ASN A 149 0.71 -25.06 -3.54
C ASN A 149 1.27 -23.66 -3.21
N VAL A 150 0.76 -22.98 -2.18
CA VAL A 150 1.19 -21.64 -1.78
C VAL A 150 2.08 -21.71 -0.54
N VAL A 151 3.37 -21.43 -0.73
CA VAL A 151 4.39 -21.49 0.34
C VAL A 151 4.73 -20.15 1.00
N LYS A 152 4.22 -19.03 0.47
CA LYS A 152 4.45 -17.68 1.02
C LYS A 152 3.15 -16.87 1.07
N LEU A 153 2.85 -16.31 2.25
CA LEU A 153 1.83 -15.28 2.42
C LEU A 153 2.43 -13.92 2.03
N ALA A 154 1.71 -13.16 1.21
CA ALA A 154 2.03 -11.78 0.84
C ALA A 154 0.85 -10.87 1.25
N GLY A 155 1.03 -9.55 1.20
CA GLY A 155 0.01 -8.57 1.60
C GLY A 155 0.41 -7.83 2.89
N PRO A 156 -0.56 -7.28 3.65
CA PRO A 156 -0.30 -6.40 4.79
C PRO A 156 0.13 -7.20 6.02
N LEU A 157 1.33 -7.78 5.96
CA LEU A 157 1.88 -8.61 7.02
C LEU A 157 2.04 -7.82 8.32
N GLN A 158 2.29 -6.52 8.23
CA GLN A 158 2.35 -5.62 9.40
C GLN A 158 1.04 -5.62 10.20
N LEU A 159 -0.12 -5.57 9.53
CA LEU A 159 -1.42 -5.65 10.20
C LEU A 159 -1.60 -7.00 10.90
N LEU A 160 -1.30 -8.10 10.19
CA LEU A 160 -1.41 -9.44 10.74
C LEU A 160 -0.49 -9.65 11.95
N GLN A 161 0.78 -9.23 11.84
CA GLN A 161 1.77 -9.36 12.91
C GLN A 161 1.40 -8.51 14.14
N SER A 162 1.06 -7.23 13.92
CA SER A 162 0.68 -6.31 14.99
C SER A 162 -0.56 -6.80 15.74
N TRP A 163 -1.56 -7.29 15.01
CA TRP A 163 -2.77 -7.87 15.61
C TRP A 163 -2.48 -9.16 16.39
N ILE A 164 -1.64 -10.06 15.87
CA ILE A 164 -1.24 -11.29 16.58
C ILE A 164 -0.53 -10.95 17.90
N PHE A 165 0.42 -10.02 17.91
CA PHE A 165 1.15 -9.63 19.12
C PHE A 165 0.28 -8.91 20.15
N TRP A 166 -0.74 -8.19 19.69
CA TRP A 166 -1.72 -7.57 20.57
C TRP A 166 -2.69 -8.60 21.16
N ARG A 167 -3.23 -9.52 20.34
CA ARG A 167 -4.20 -10.53 20.75
C ARG A 167 -3.60 -11.67 21.57
N PHE A 168 -2.36 -12.04 21.28
CA PHE A 168 -1.65 -13.16 21.90
C PHE A 168 -0.31 -12.71 22.48
N PRO A 169 -0.29 -12.15 23.71
CA PRO A 169 0.93 -11.63 24.33
C PRO A 169 2.09 -12.64 24.41
N ARG A 170 1.80 -13.94 24.42
CA ARG A 170 2.82 -15.01 24.40
C ARG A 170 3.71 -14.99 23.13
N PHE A 171 3.23 -14.44 22.02
CA PHE A 171 4.02 -14.30 20.79
C PHE A 171 4.77 -12.97 20.71
N ARG A 172 4.58 -12.07 21.68
CA ARG A 172 5.29 -10.80 21.76
C ARG A 172 6.76 -11.06 22.08
N SER A 173 7.69 -10.48 21.31
CA SER A 173 9.10 -10.48 21.68
C SER A 173 9.35 -9.48 22.81
N ASP A 174 10.29 -9.76 23.71
CA ASP A 174 10.72 -8.81 24.74
C ASP A 174 11.11 -7.47 24.07
N GLY A 175 10.46 -6.38 24.47
CA GLY A 175 10.64 -5.04 23.87
C GLY A 175 9.51 -4.55 22.95
N TYR A 176 8.46 -5.33 22.72
CA TYR A 176 7.23 -4.87 22.03
C TYR A 176 6.22 -4.18 22.98
N ASP A 177 6.64 -3.85 24.19
CA ASP A 177 5.87 -3.01 25.09
C ASP A 177 6.14 -1.56 24.72
N VAL A 178 5.05 -0.83 24.43
CA VAL A 178 5.01 0.59 24.03
C VAL A 178 5.21 0.84 22.53
N PHE A 179 4.08 0.79 21.79
CA PHE A 179 3.94 1.58 20.56
C PHE A 179 4.06 3.07 20.93
N HIS A 180 5.27 3.62 20.89
CA HIS A 180 5.44 5.06 20.71
C HIS A 180 5.16 5.36 19.25
N TRP A 181 3.95 5.84 18.97
CA TRP A 181 3.54 6.24 17.63
C TRP A 181 4.08 7.65 17.33
N PRO A 182 5.03 7.82 16.38
CA PRO A 182 5.62 9.14 16.10
C PRO A 182 4.68 10.11 15.39
N MET A 183 3.48 9.68 14.97
CA MET A 183 2.57 10.49 14.14
C MET A 183 1.27 10.92 14.83
N VAL A 184 1.16 10.73 16.16
CA VAL A 184 0.08 11.24 17.04
C VAL A 184 0.76 11.72 18.32
N SER A 185 1.68 12.65 18.15
CA SER A 185 2.03 13.62 19.17
C SER A 185 1.71 14.98 18.58
N ARG A 186 0.46 15.41 18.78
CA ARG A 186 0.08 16.82 18.75
C ARG A 186 0.24 17.37 20.16
#